data_AF-A0A0H5CCN5-F1
#
_entry.id   AF-A0A0H5CCN5-F1
#
_cell.length_a   1.000
_cell.length_b   1.000
_cell.length_c   1.000
_cell.angle_alpha   90.00
_cell.angle_beta   90.00
_cell.angle_gamma   90.00
#
_symmetry.space_group_name_H-M   'P 1'
#
loop_
_entity.id
_entity.type
_entity.pdbx_description
1 polymer ?
#
loop_
_entity_poly.entity_id
_entity_poly.type
_entity_poly.pdbx_seq_one_letter_code
_entity_poly.pdbx_strand_id
1 'polypeptide(L)'
;MLHGDRKDRINAAEPTPPELEIICPDWASDAARAIWERLAPGLTDRGVLTVWDTDAFLVLCEALARYRSATQLVNGSALLVQGGAGLMKNPALQVQADAERVFLQFAARFGLTPSDRQAIKVEVAHDATGQGANRLLS
;
A
#
# COMPACT_ATOMS: atom_id res chain seq x y z
N MET A 1 9.64 31.79 0.96
CA MET A 1 8.31 31.46 1.54
C MET A 1 7.43 30.94 0.41
N LEU A 2 7.17 29.64 0.34
CA LEU A 2 6.31 29.05 -0.68
C LEU A 2 4.89 28.94 -0.12
N HIS A 3 4.02 29.86 -0.55
CA HIS A 3 2.57 29.75 -0.36
C HIS A 3 2.05 28.74 -1.39
N GLY A 4 1.55 27.60 -0.91
CA GLY A 4 1.04 26.53 -1.75
C GLY A 4 -0.18 25.86 -1.12
N ASP A 5 -1.06 26.64 -0.51
CA ASP A 5 -2.34 26.16 -0.01
C ASP A 5 -3.36 26.27 -1.14
N ARG A 6 -3.40 25.27 -2.02
CA ARG A 6 -4.48 25.15 -3.01
C ARG A 6 -5.57 24.28 -2.41
N LYS A 7 -6.54 24.94 -1.77
CA LYS A 7 -7.80 24.37 -1.26
C LYS A 7 -8.71 23.78 -2.34
N ASP A 8 -8.37 23.94 -3.62
CA ASP A 8 -9.25 23.66 -4.76
C ASP A 8 -9.06 22.27 -5.40
N ARG A 9 -8.40 21.32 -4.70
CA ARG A 9 -8.16 19.97 -5.24
C ARG A 9 -8.89 18.85 -4.49
N ILE A 10 -9.88 19.21 -3.68
CA ILE A 10 -10.83 18.25 -3.15
C ILE A 10 -11.91 18.08 -4.22
N ASN A 11 -11.87 16.96 -4.94
CA ASN A 11 -12.92 16.62 -5.89
C ASN A 11 -14.19 16.25 -5.10
N ALA A 12 -15.03 17.24 -4.79
CA ALA A 12 -16.29 17.02 -4.07
C ALA A 12 -17.33 16.19 -4.86
N ALA A 13 -17.03 15.84 -6.12
CA ALA A 13 -17.82 14.94 -6.95
C ALA A 13 -17.23 13.51 -7.01
N GLU A 14 -16.29 13.17 -6.13
CA GLU A 14 -15.84 11.79 -5.99
C GLU A 14 -17.03 10.93 -5.52
N PRO A 15 -17.43 9.90 -6.28
CA PRO A 15 -18.58 9.10 -5.91
C PRO A 15 -18.24 8.32 -4.63
N THR A 16 -19.13 8.36 -3.64
CA THR A 16 -18.95 7.61 -2.40
C THR A 16 -19.07 6.12 -2.71
N PRO A 17 -18.07 5.29 -2.37
CA PRO A 17 -18.19 3.85 -2.52
C PRO A 17 -19.39 3.34 -1.72
N PRO A 18 -20.18 2.39 -2.25
CA PRO A 18 -21.22 1.74 -1.48
C PRO A 18 -20.60 1.05 -0.25
N GLU A 19 -21.34 0.99 0.88
CA GLU A 19 -20.97 0.23 2.09
C GLU A 19 -21.03 -1.28 1.83
N LEU A 20 -20.21 -1.75 0.89
CA LEU A 20 -20.00 -3.17 0.64
C LEU A 20 -18.74 -3.61 1.38
N GLU A 21 -18.80 -4.81 1.93
CA GLU A 21 -17.66 -5.43 2.59
C GLU A 21 -16.52 -5.64 1.57
N ILE A 22 -15.30 -5.28 1.95
CA ILE A 22 -14.11 -5.45 1.12
C ILE A 22 -13.62 -6.88 1.30
N ILE A 23 -14.02 -7.75 0.37
CA ILE A 23 -13.76 -9.19 0.41
C ILE A 23 -12.60 -9.53 -0.53
N CYS A 24 -11.68 -10.39 -0.07
CA CYS A 24 -10.61 -10.92 -0.91
C CYS A 24 -11.20 -11.83 -2.01
N PRO A 25 -10.95 -11.57 -3.30
CA PRO A 25 -11.47 -12.39 -4.38
C PRO A 25 -11.14 -13.88 -4.24
N ASP A 26 -12.09 -14.74 -4.59
CA ASP A 26 -11.98 -16.21 -4.39
C ASP A 26 -10.83 -16.84 -5.18
N TRP A 27 -10.46 -16.24 -6.31
CA TRP A 27 -9.38 -16.73 -7.18
C TRP A 27 -7.98 -16.33 -6.70
N ALA A 28 -7.86 -15.55 -5.62
CA ALA A 28 -6.57 -15.19 -5.04
C ALA A 28 -5.77 -16.44 -4.64
N SER A 29 -4.47 -16.45 -4.91
CA SER A 29 -3.58 -17.47 -4.38
C SER A 29 -3.54 -17.44 -2.85
N ASP A 30 -3.30 -18.59 -2.20
CA ASP A 30 -3.24 -18.68 -0.73
C ASP A 30 -2.22 -17.71 -0.13
N ALA A 31 -1.07 -17.55 -0.79
CA ALA A 31 -0.03 -16.63 -0.36
C ALA A 31 -0.47 -15.16 -0.47
N ALA A 32 -1.20 -14.80 -1.52
CA ALA A 32 -1.76 -13.45 -1.68
C ALA A 32 -2.89 -13.21 -0.67
N ARG A 33 -3.75 -14.21 -0.42
CA ARG A 33 -4.82 -14.14 0.58
C ARG A 33 -4.28 -13.88 1.98
N ALA A 34 -3.21 -14.58 2.39
CA ALA A 34 -2.56 -14.31 3.68
C ALA A 34 -1.97 -12.89 3.78
N ILE A 35 -1.54 -12.31 2.65
CA ILE A 35 -1.07 -10.91 2.61
C ILE A 35 -2.26 -9.95 2.72
N TRP A 36 -3.36 -10.24 2.01
CA TRP A 36 -4.60 -9.49 2.05
C TRP A 36 -5.14 -9.41 3.48
N GLU A 37 -5.35 -10.55 4.13
CA GLU A 37 -5.90 -10.64 5.50
C GLU A 37 -5.07 -9.85 6.52
N ARG A 38 -3.75 -9.78 6.32
CA ARG A 38 -2.85 -9.02 7.18
C ARG A 38 -2.91 -7.51 6.95
N LEU A 39 -3.14 -7.05 5.72
CA LEU A 39 -3.00 -5.65 5.33
C LEU A 39 -4.33 -4.92 5.12
N ALA A 40 -5.33 -5.59 4.55
CA ALA A 40 -6.63 -5.01 4.22
C ALA A 40 -7.30 -4.36 5.44
N PRO A 41 -7.40 -5.00 6.62
CA PRO A 41 -8.15 -4.42 7.74
C PRO A 41 -7.61 -3.05 8.17
N GLY A 42 -6.28 -2.90 8.23
CA GLY A 42 -5.65 -1.64 8.59
C GLY A 42 -5.80 -0.55 7.53
N LEU A 43 -5.85 -0.92 6.24
CA LEU A 43 -6.05 0.03 5.14
C LEU A 43 -7.52 0.45 5.01
N THR A 44 -8.45 -0.47 5.25
CA THR A 44 -9.90 -0.19 5.28
C THR A 44 -10.26 0.71 6.46
N ASP A 45 -9.75 0.43 7.66
CA ASP A 45 -9.95 1.24 8.88
C ASP A 45 -9.49 2.71 8.69
N ARG A 46 -8.47 2.92 7.85
CA ARG A 46 -7.93 4.24 7.51
C ARG A 46 -8.59 4.90 6.29
N GLY A 47 -9.58 4.25 5.67
CA GLY A 47 -10.24 4.72 4.45
C GLY A 47 -9.35 4.73 3.20
N VAL A 48 -8.22 4.02 3.22
CA VAL A 48 -7.25 3.96 2.10
C VAL A 48 -7.62 2.88 1.09
N LEU A 49 -8.18 1.77 1.56
CA LEU A 49 -8.67 0.67 0.72
C LEU A 49 -10.19 0.77 0.62
N THR A 50 -10.71 0.93 -0.60
CA THR A 50 -12.14 0.93 -0.89
C THR A 50 -12.53 -0.29 -1.73
N VAL A 51 -13.83 -0.54 -1.86
CA VAL A 51 -14.38 -1.63 -2.69
C VAL A 51 -13.90 -1.53 -4.15
N TRP A 52 -13.66 -0.32 -4.66
CA TRP A 52 -13.21 -0.12 -6.04
C TRP A 52 -11.74 -0.48 -6.25
N ASP A 53 -10.97 -0.52 -5.17
CA ASP A 53 -9.55 -0.85 -5.22
C ASP A 53 -9.28 -2.34 -5.00
N THR A 54 -10.32 -3.16 -4.81
CA THR A 54 -10.23 -4.60 -4.48
C THR A 54 -9.26 -5.34 -5.41
N ASP A 55 -9.45 -5.26 -6.73
CA ASP A 55 -8.58 -5.97 -7.68
C ASP A 55 -7.15 -5.40 -7.70
N ALA A 56 -7.01 -4.07 -7.61
CA ALA A 56 -5.70 -3.42 -7.57
C ALA A 56 -4.91 -3.83 -6.32
N PHE A 57 -5.60 -3.95 -5.19
CA PHE A 57 -5.00 -4.42 -3.94
C PHE A 57 -4.66 -5.91 -4.01
N LEU A 58 -5.47 -6.72 -4.69
CA LEU A 58 -5.15 -8.14 -4.88
C LEU A 58 -3.91 -8.30 -5.76
N VAL A 59 -3.78 -7.52 -6.84
CA VAL A 59 -2.58 -7.51 -7.69
C VAL A 59 -1.32 -7.16 -6.88
N LEU A 60 -1.42 -6.21 -5.95
CA LEU A 60 -0.32 -5.91 -5.02
C LEU A 60 0.02 -7.12 -4.14
N CYS A 61 -0.98 -7.77 -3.58
CA CYS A 61 -0.80 -8.97 -2.73
C CYS A 61 -0.13 -10.11 -3.51
N GLU A 62 -0.59 -10.37 -4.73
CA GLU A 62 -0.02 -11.34 -5.67
C GLU A 62 1.43 -11.01 -6.04
N ALA A 63 1.74 -9.74 -6.29
CA ALA A 63 3.11 -9.29 -6.56
C ALA A 63 4.03 -9.55 -5.37
N LEU A 64 3.59 -9.21 -4.15
CA LEU A 64 4.39 -9.46 -2.95
C LEU A 64 4.56 -10.96 -2.66
N ALA A 65 3.54 -11.78 -2.90
CA ALA A 65 3.63 -13.23 -2.80
C ALA A 65 4.68 -13.79 -3.78
N ARG A 66 4.62 -13.36 -5.05
CA ARG A 66 5.57 -13.76 -6.09
C ARG A 66 7.00 -13.33 -5.78
N TYR A 67 7.17 -12.10 -5.26
CA TYR A 67 8.47 -11.60 -4.81
C TYR A 67 9.06 -12.51 -3.74
N ARG A 68 8.29 -12.85 -2.68
CA ARG A 68 8.75 -13.72 -1.59
C ARG A 68 9.19 -15.08 -2.11
N SER A 69 8.40 -15.72 -2.98
CA SER A 69 8.74 -17.01 -3.57
C SER A 69 10.00 -16.93 -4.43
N ALA A 70 10.14 -15.90 -5.25
CA ALA A 70 11.33 -15.69 -6.08
C ALA A 70 12.58 -15.43 -5.23
N THR A 71 12.47 -14.63 -4.16
CA THR A 71 13.56 -14.39 -3.21
C THR A 71 14.02 -15.68 -2.52
N GLN A 72 13.09 -16.56 -2.12
CA GLN A 72 13.44 -17.86 -1.54
C GLN A 72 14.23 -18.73 -2.53
N LEU A 73 13.80 -18.76 -3.80
CA LEU A 73 14.53 -19.48 -4.86
C LEU A 73 15.93 -18.90 -5.09
N VAL A 74 16.05 -17.57 -5.15
CA VAL A 74 17.33 -16.87 -5.35
C VAL A 74 18.28 -17.11 -4.17
N ASN A 75 17.81 -17.00 -2.93
CA ASN A 75 18.64 -17.21 -1.74
C ASN A 75 19.18 -18.64 -1.63
N GLY A 76 18.46 -19.62 -2.19
CA GLY A 76 18.90 -21.01 -2.26
C GLY A 76 19.74 -21.36 -3.49
N SER A 77 20.00 -20.41 -4.40
CA SER A 77 20.61 -20.66 -5.70
C SER A 77 21.78 -19.73 -6.01
N ALA A 78 22.59 -20.09 -7.00
CA ALA A 78 23.59 -19.18 -7.56
C ALA A 78 22.92 -18.09 -8.44
N LEU A 79 23.58 -16.93 -8.56
CA LEU A 79 23.16 -15.83 -9.44
C LEU A 79 23.23 -16.22 -10.93
N LEU A 80 24.13 -17.13 -11.27
CA LEU A 80 24.25 -17.75 -12.59
C LEU A 80 23.90 -19.24 -12.48
N VAL A 81 23.17 -19.74 -13.48
CA VAL A 81 22.75 -21.14 -13.59
C VAL A 81 23.15 -21.68 -14.95
N GLN A 82 23.28 -23.01 -15.06
CA GLN A 82 23.56 -23.65 -16.34
C GLN A 82 22.32 -23.62 -17.24
N GLY A 83 22.44 -23.03 -18.42
CA GLY A 83 21.45 -23.06 -19.49
C GLY A 83 21.94 -23.84 -20.71
N GLY A 84 21.10 -23.94 -21.73
CA GLY A 84 21.39 -24.71 -22.95
C GLY A 84 22.61 -24.20 -23.76
N ALA A 85 23.00 -22.93 -23.59
CA ALA A 85 24.13 -22.30 -24.27
C ALA A 85 25.31 -21.93 -23.35
N GLY A 86 25.31 -22.43 -22.10
CA GLY A 86 26.31 -22.08 -21.08
C GLY A 86 25.69 -21.41 -19.85
N LEU A 87 26.51 -20.70 -19.08
CA LEU A 87 26.03 -19.98 -17.89
C LEU A 87 25.13 -18.81 -18.29
N MET A 88 23.96 -18.73 -17.65
CA MET A 88 23.01 -17.63 -17.81
C MET A 88 22.55 -17.10 -16.45
N LYS A 89 21.97 -15.89 -16.43
CA LYS A 89 21.35 -15.34 -15.22
C LYS A 89 20.23 -16.25 -14.74
N ASN A 90 20.13 -16.43 -13.44
CA ASN A 90 19.02 -17.17 -12.84
C ASN A 90 17.67 -16.50 -13.18
N PRO A 91 16.73 -17.18 -13.86
CA PRO A 91 15.43 -16.61 -14.21
C PRO A 91 14.62 -16.11 -13.02
N ALA A 92 14.82 -16.68 -11.82
CA ALA A 92 14.16 -16.22 -10.60
C ALA A 92 14.50 -14.76 -10.26
N LEU A 93 15.69 -14.27 -10.65
CA LEU A 93 16.06 -12.86 -10.47
C LEU A 93 15.17 -11.92 -11.28
N GLN A 94 14.77 -12.34 -12.49
CA GLN A 94 13.87 -11.55 -13.33
C GLN A 94 12.46 -11.54 -12.74
N VAL A 95 11.95 -12.71 -12.32
CA VAL A 95 10.65 -12.81 -11.65
C VAL A 95 10.60 -11.94 -10.40
N GLN A 96 11.68 -11.94 -9.60
CA GLN A 96 11.80 -11.10 -8.42
C GLN A 96 11.73 -9.60 -8.77
N ALA A 97 12.52 -9.17 -9.77
CA ALA A 97 12.56 -7.77 -10.19
C ALA A 97 11.22 -7.28 -10.78
N ASP A 98 10.54 -8.13 -11.56
CA ASP A 98 9.24 -7.79 -12.14
C ASP A 98 8.15 -7.70 -11.06
N ALA A 99 8.16 -8.63 -10.09
CA ALA A 99 7.26 -8.60 -8.95
C ALA A 99 7.48 -7.36 -8.08
N GLU A 100 8.73 -6.97 -7.84
CA GLU A 100 9.08 -5.75 -7.10
C GLU A 100 8.56 -4.48 -7.80
N ARG A 101 8.70 -4.40 -9.13
CA ARG A 101 8.21 -3.26 -9.92
C ARG A 101 6.69 -3.12 -9.82
N VAL A 102 5.96 -4.23 -9.98
CA VAL A 102 4.50 -4.25 -9.83
C VAL A 102 4.12 -3.86 -8.40
N PHE A 103 4.78 -4.42 -7.40
CA PHE A 103 4.54 -4.09 -6.00
C PHE A 103 4.70 -2.59 -5.74
N LEU A 104 5.81 -1.98 -6.16
CA LEU A 104 6.05 -0.54 -5.96
C LEU A 104 5.02 0.34 -6.67
N GLN A 105 4.59 -0.06 -7.88
CA GLN A 105 3.57 0.67 -8.64
C GLN A 105 2.24 0.75 -7.90
N PHE A 106 1.79 -0.35 -7.29
CA PHE A 106 0.53 -0.38 -6.55
C PHE A 106 0.68 0.10 -5.10
N ALA A 107 1.82 -0.14 -4.45
CA ALA A 107 2.08 0.25 -3.06
C ALA A 107 1.94 1.76 -2.85
N ALA A 108 2.28 2.56 -3.86
CA ALA A 108 2.11 4.00 -3.85
C ALA A 108 0.64 4.42 -3.66
N ARG A 109 -0.29 3.70 -4.30
CA ARG A 109 -1.74 3.99 -4.24
C ARG A 109 -2.32 3.78 -2.84
N PHE A 110 -1.74 2.86 -2.07
CA PHE A 110 -2.22 2.47 -0.74
C PHE A 110 -1.42 3.09 0.42
N GLY A 111 -0.59 4.11 0.14
CA GLY A 111 0.18 4.79 1.18
C GLY A 111 1.24 3.92 1.86
N LEU A 112 1.65 2.83 1.22
CA LEU A 112 2.55 1.84 1.82
C LEU A 112 4.02 2.26 1.74
N THR A 113 4.37 3.27 0.92
CA THR A 113 5.75 3.78 0.83
C THR A 113 5.99 4.95 1.80
N PRO A 114 7.25 5.16 2.26
CA PRO A 114 7.60 6.31 3.10
C PRO A 114 7.25 7.67 2.48
N SER A 115 7.36 7.80 1.16
CA SER A 115 7.05 9.04 0.43
C SER A 115 5.56 9.38 0.48
N ASP A 116 4.69 8.36 0.43
CA ASP A 116 3.23 8.58 0.47
C ASP A 116 2.77 8.95 1.89
N ARG A 117 3.45 8.44 2.93
CA ARG A 117 3.17 8.81 4.32
C ARG A 117 3.45 10.29 4.62
N GLN A 118 4.32 10.95 3.84
CA GLN A 118 4.56 12.40 3.99
C GLN A 118 3.43 13.27 3.43
N ALA A 119 2.59 12.72 2.52
CA ALA A 119 1.43 13.44 1.98
C ALA A 119 0.23 13.44 2.94
N ILE A 120 0.23 12.56 3.95
CA ILE A 120 -0.79 12.51 4.99
C ILE A 120 -0.44 13.53 6.08
N LYS A 121 -0.88 14.78 5.89
CA LYS A 121 -0.88 15.77 6.98
C LYS A 121 -1.91 15.33 8.01
N VAL A 122 -1.45 14.86 9.16
CA VAL A 122 -2.30 14.69 10.34
C VAL A 122 -2.67 16.09 10.83
N GLU A 123 -3.87 16.55 10.51
CA GLU A 123 -4.46 17.66 11.26
C GLU A 123 -4.78 17.14 12.65
N VAL A 124 -3.84 17.34 13.58
CA VAL A 124 -4.08 17.11 14.99
C VAL A 124 -5.10 18.16 15.43
N ALA A 125 -6.37 17.77 15.52
CA ALA A 125 -7.41 18.56 16.15
C ALA A 125 -7.01 18.78 17.62
N HIS A 126 -6.55 19.98 17.94
CA HIS A 126 -6.30 20.39 19.31
C HIS A 126 -7.60 20.88 19.92
N ASP A 127 -8.49 19.95 20.29
CA ASP A 127 -9.58 20.25 21.23
C ASP A 127 -9.01 20.20 22.65
N ALA A 128 -8.51 21.35 23.11
CA ALA A 128 -8.26 21.60 24.51
C ALA A 128 -9.23 22.68 25.00
N THR A 129 -10.21 22.19 25.75
CA THR A 129 -11.24 22.88 26.51
C THR A 129 -10.65 23.94 27.43
N GLY A 130 -11.25 25.12 27.48
CA GLY A 130 -10.84 26.21 28.36
C GLY A 130 -12.00 27.09 28.82
N GLN A 131 -13.02 26.49 29.45
CA GLN A 131 -14.02 27.24 30.22
C GLN A 131 -13.66 27.17 31.72
N GLY A 132 -13.29 28.32 32.28
CA GLY A 132 -13.38 28.64 33.70
C GLY A 132 -12.10 28.55 34.53
N ALA A 133 -11.45 29.70 34.80
CA ALA A 133 -11.00 30.15 36.14
C ALA A 133 -10.04 31.35 36.08
N ASN A 134 -10.55 32.54 36.46
CA ASN A 134 -9.92 33.73 37.07
C ASN A 134 -10.68 34.96 36.56
N ARG A 135 -11.56 35.65 37.30
CA ARG A 135 -11.46 36.21 38.65
C ARG A 135 -10.07 36.80 38.94
N LEU A 136 -10.06 38.11 39.21
CA LEU A 136 -8.98 38.97 39.68
C LEU A 136 -8.14 39.62 38.55
N LEU A 137 -8.46 40.87 38.16
CA LEU A 137 -7.87 42.11 38.69
C LEU A 137 -8.24 43.32 37.82
N SER A 138 -8.77 44.36 38.50
CA SER A 138 -9.01 45.77 38.12
C SER A 138 -10.03 46.09 37.03
#